data_AF-A0A135VH66-F1
#
_entry.id   AF-A0A135VH66-F1
#
_cell.length_a   1.000
_cell.length_b   1.000
_cell.length_c   1.000
_cell.angle_alpha   90.00
_cell.angle_beta   90.00
_cell.angle_gamma   90.00
#
_symmetry.space_group_name_H-M   'P 1'
#
loop_
_entity.id
_entity.type
_entity.pdbx_description
1 polymer ?
#
loop_
_entity_poly.entity_id
_entity_poly.type
_entity_poly.pdbx_seq_one_letter_code
_entity_poly.pdbx_strand_id
1 'polypeptide(L)' 'MGKKGVAAGVLTFLVGLVLVIDDLHDFVAGTDFLHFLPDFDPYIIFGFQLHHLYIGIVLILIGLAIAMKYDE' A
#
# COMPACT_ATOMS: atom_id res chain seq x y z
N MET A 1 9.77 23.70 -1.20
CA MET A 1 8.37 23.18 -1.32
C MET A 1 7.58 23.39 -0.02
N GLY A 2 8.20 23.40 1.16
CA GLY A 2 7.56 23.79 2.44
C GLY A 2 6.26 23.01 2.68
N LYS A 3 5.19 23.69 3.11
CA LYS A 3 3.85 23.10 3.31
C LYS A 3 3.32 22.28 2.12
N LYS A 4 3.64 22.66 0.87
CA LYS A 4 3.26 21.88 -0.31
C LYS A 4 4.01 20.54 -0.39
N GLY A 5 5.26 20.52 0.05
CA GLY A 5 6.07 19.30 0.18
C GLY A 5 5.54 18.39 1.28
N VAL A 6 5.19 18.96 2.44
CA VAL A 6 4.52 18.21 3.52
C VAL A 6 3.22 17.58 3.02
N ALA A 7 2.36 18.35 2.35
CA ALA A 7 1.11 17.84 1.81
C ALA A 7 1.33 16.70 0.79
N ALA A 8 2.35 16.82 -0.08
CA ALA A 8 2.69 15.75 -1.03
C ALA A 8 3.20 14.48 -0.33
N GLY A 9 4.03 14.64 0.71
CA GLY A 9 4.51 13.52 1.52
C GLY A 9 3.38 12.80 2.24
N VAL A 10 2.50 13.55 2.91
CA VAL A 10 1.31 13.02 3.58
C VAL A 10 0.38 12.32 2.59
N LEU A 11 0.14 12.90 1.41
CA LEU A 11 -0.70 12.27 0.39
C LEU A 11 -0.08 10.95 -0.10
N THR A 12 1.22 10.92 -0.35
CA THR A 12 1.95 9.70 -0.74
C THR A 12 1.87 8.63 0.36
N PHE A 13 2.02 9.04 1.62
CA PHE A 13 1.86 8.16 2.77
C PHE A 13 0.45 7.54 2.80
N LEU A 14 -0.58 8.37 2.63
CA LEU A 14 -1.98 7.92 2.65
C LEU A 14 -2.27 6.94 1.50
N VAL A 15 -1.74 7.19 0.30
CA VAL A 15 -1.87 6.26 -0.83
C VAL A 15 -1.22 4.92 -0.50
N GLY A 16 0.00 4.93 0.06
CA GLY A 16 0.66 3.69 0.51
C GLY A 16 -0.15 2.96 1.59
N LEU A 17 -0.72 3.68 2.55
CA LEU A 17 -1.56 3.11 3.60
C LEU A 17 -2.84 2.49 3.06
N VAL A 18 -3.51 3.15 2.11
CA VAL A 18 -4.70 2.60 1.44
C VAL A 18 -4.35 1.29 0.75
N LEU A 19 -3.25 1.23 0.00
CA LEU A 19 -2.83 0.00 -0.67
C LEU A 19 -2.54 -1.14 0.32
N VAL A 20 -1.87 -0.86 1.45
CA VAL A 20 -1.63 -1.90 2.47
C VAL A 20 -2.94 -2.40 3.07
N ILE A 21 -3.86 -1.49 3.42
CA ILE A 21 -5.13 -1.87 4.06
C ILE A 21 -6.03 -2.63 3.09
N ASP A 22 -6.12 -2.17 1.84
CA ASP A 22 -6.89 -2.79 0.76
C ASP A 22 -6.40 -4.23 0.52
N ASP A 23 -5.09 -4.41 0.38
CA ASP A 23 -4.49 -5.73 0.14
C ASP A 23 -4.60 -6.65 1.37
N LEU A 24 -4.54 -6.11 2.59
CA LEU A 24 -4.82 -6.87 3.81
C LEU A 24 -6.29 -7.26 3.93
N HIS A 25 -7.22 -6.43 3.45
CA HIS A 25 -8.65 -6.69 3.48
C HIS A 25 -9.04 -7.73 2.42
N ASP A 26 -8.55 -7.58 1.20
CA ASP A 26 -8.98 -8.36 0.05
C ASP A 26 -8.41 -9.78 0.04
N PHE A 27 -7.23 -9.98 0.63
CA PHE A 27 -6.57 -11.28 0.72
C PHE A 27 -6.80 -12.02 2.07
N VAL A 28 -7.89 -11.69 2.79
CA VAL A 28 -8.36 -12.51 3.92
C VAL A 28 -9.12 -13.73 3.39
N ALA A 29 -8.72 -14.93 3.81
CA ALA A 29 -9.41 -16.16 3.42
C ALA A 29 -10.92 -16.07 3.70
N GLY A 30 -11.73 -16.28 2.66
CA GLY A 30 -13.20 -16.24 2.74
C GLY A 30 -13.84 -14.90 2.34
N THR A 31 -13.08 -13.93 1.84
CA THR A 31 -13.64 -12.71 1.22
C THR A 31 -14.18 -12.99 -0.17
N ASP A 32 -15.22 -12.25 -0.56
CA ASP A 32 -15.80 -12.35 -1.90
C ASP A 32 -14.81 -11.97 -3.01
N PHE A 33 -13.80 -11.15 -2.70
CA PHE A 33 -12.73 -10.79 -3.64
C PHE A 33 -11.86 -12.00 -4.02
N LEU A 34 -11.41 -12.79 -3.03
CA LEU A 34 -10.66 -14.01 -3.28
C LEU A 34 -11.48 -15.05 -4.05
N HIS A 35 -12.81 -15.10 -3.84
CA HIS A 35 -13.71 -15.97 -4.60
C HIS A 35 -13.98 -15.50 -6.03
N PHE A 36 -13.74 -14.22 -6.34
CA PHE A 36 -13.86 -13.68 -7.70
C PHE A 36 -12.65 -14.03 -8.57
N LEU A 37 -11.49 -14.27 -7.95
CA LEU A 37 -10.29 -14.67 -8.68
C LEU A 37 -10.45 -16.10 -9.23
N PRO A 38 -9.95 -16.38 -10.46
CA PRO A 38 -9.75 -17.73 -10.94
C PRO A 38 -8.97 -18.58 -9.93
N ASP A 39 -9.15 -19.90 -9.96
CA ASP A 39 -8.34 -20.85 -9.19
C ASP A 39 -6.86 -20.78 -9.64
N PHE A 40 -6.13 -19.84 -9.03
CA PHE A 40 -4.70 -19.70 -9.18
C PHE A 40 -3.98 -20.49 -8.09
N ASP A 41 -2.74 -20.87 -8.37
CA ASP A 41 -1.87 -21.50 -7.37
C ASP A 41 -1.76 -20.58 -6.13
N PRO A 42 -2.02 -21.09 -4.90
CA PRO A 42 -1.93 -20.31 -3.68
C PRO A 42 -0.59 -19.57 -3.50
N TYR A 43 0.52 -20.12 -4.00
CA TYR A 43 1.82 -19.46 -3.96
C TYR A 43 1.90 -18.25 -4.90
N ILE A 44 1.19 -18.27 -6.03
CA ILE A 44 1.11 -17.13 -6.95
C ILE A 44 0.27 -16.02 -6.32
N ILE A 45 -0.88 -16.37 -5.73
CA ILE A 45 -1.77 -15.42 -5.02
C ILE A 45 -1.00 -14.77 -3.86
N PHE A 46 -0.32 -15.57 -3.04
CA PHE A 46 0.48 -15.06 -1.93
C PHE A 46 1.65 -14.19 -2.40
N GLY A 47 2.34 -14.57 -3.47
CA GLY A 47 3.41 -13.75 -4.06
C GLY A 47 2.90 -12.40 -4.56
N PHE A 48 1.72 -12.38 -5.18
CA PHE A 48 1.04 -11.16 -5.62
C PHE A 48 0.67 -10.26 -4.42
N GLN A 49 0.06 -10.82 -3.39
CA GLN A 49 -0.26 -10.09 -2.16
C GLN A 49 1.00 -9.49 -1.53
N LEU A 50 2.04 -10.30 -1.30
CA LEU A 50 3.30 -9.81 -0.74
C LEU A 50 3.88 -8.65 -1.55
N HIS A 51 3.84 -8.75 -2.88
CA HIS A 51 4.32 -7.68 -3.76
C HIS A 51 3.59 -6.36 -3.53
N HIS A 52 2.26 -6.38 -3.40
CA HIS A 52 1.46 -5.17 -3.13
C HIS A 52 1.71 -4.61 -1.74
N LEU A 53 1.78 -5.48 -0.72
CA LEU A 53 2.17 -5.06 0.64
C LEU A 53 3.53 -4.35 0.64
N TYR A 54 4.53 -4.88 -0.08
CA TYR A 54 5.83 -4.23 -0.20
C TYR A 54 5.75 -2.86 -0.87
N ILE A 55 4.98 -2.74 -1.96
CA ILE A 55 4.79 -1.44 -2.65
C ILE A 55 4.13 -0.43 -1.71
N GLY A 56 3.06 -0.82 -1.01
CA GLY A 56 2.37 0.05 -0.07
C GLY A 56 3.27 0.54 1.06
N ILE A 57 4.07 -0.36 1.65
CA ILE A 57 5.07 -0.02 2.68
C ILE A 57 6.13 0.95 2.14
N VAL A 58 6.65 0.70 0.94
CA VAL A 58 7.64 1.59 0.32
C VAL A 58 7.07 3.00 0.10
N LEU A 59 5.82 3.10 -0.36
CA LEU A 59 5.15 4.39 -0.54
C LEU A 59 4.92 5.12 0.79
N ILE A 60 4.55 4.38 1.86
CA ILE A 60 4.48 4.92 3.22
C ILE A 60 5.82 5.54 3.64
N LEU A 61 6.92 4.81 3.47
CA LEU A 61 8.25 5.26 3.86
C LEU A 61 8.72 6.47 3.04
N ILE A 62 8.47 6.46 1.73
CA ILE A 62 8.78 7.59 0.84
C ILE A 62 7.95 8.82 1.23
N GLY A 63 6.65 8.64 1.46
CA GLY A 63 5.76 9.72 1.90
C GLY A 63 6.20 10.35 3.20
N LEU A 64 6.58 9.53 4.18
CA LEU A 64 7.13 9.98 5.46
C LEU A 64 8.44 10.75 5.27
N ALA A 65 9.38 10.22 4.49
CA ALA A 65 10.66 10.88 4.22
C ALA A 65 10.49 12.24 3.52
N ILE A 66 9.55 12.35 2.57
CA ILE A 66 9.21 13.62 1.91
C ILE A 66 8.59 14.59 2.91
N ALA A 67 7.63 14.14 3.72
CA ALA A 67 6.96 14.99 4.68
C ALA A 67 7.95 15.59 5.68
N MET A 68 8.81 14.74 6.27
CA MET A 68 9.84 15.17 7.22
C MET A 68 10.83 16.15 6.60
N LYS A 69 11.27 15.91 5.36
CA LYS A 69 12.23 16.78 4.66
C LYS A 69 11.72 18.21 4.44
N TYR A 70 10.41 18.40 4.32
CA TYR A 70 9.80 19.69 3.98
C TYR A 70 9.01 20.33 5.13
N ASP A 71 8.99 19.70 6.30
CA ASP A 71 8.45 20.25 7.54
C ASP A 71 9.42 21.25 8.19
N GLU A 72 10.72 21.05 7.95
CA GLU A 72 11.81 22.01 8.21
C GLU A 72 11.81 23.20 7.22
#